data_AF-A0A6M4ILC1-F1
#
_entry.id   AF-A0A6M4ILC1-F1
#
_cell.length_a   1.000
_cell.length_b   1.000
_cell.length_c   1.000
_cell.angle_alpha   90.00
_cell.angle_beta   90.00
_cell.angle_gamma   90.00
#
_symmetry.space_group_name_H-M   'P 1'
#
loop_
_entity.id
_entity.type
_entity.pdbx_description
1 polymer ?
#
loop_
_entity_poly.entity_id
_entity_poly.type
_entity_poly.pdbx_seq_one_letter_code
_entity_poly.pdbx_strand_id
1 'polypeptide(L)'
;MSARCAGPNSTEVTVSPWNVRLQQDDEIEWVIAANANSDNISVTPKATSGWPFPSRGPFNAAKGQPARANRMRPNSRGGYKYNIQLVCQAGNNPPDTVIIDPDVIVN
;
A
#
# COMPACT_ATOMS: atom_id res chain seq x y z
N MET A 1 0.46 -11.09 -5.78
CA MET A 1 1.79 -11.15 -6.44
C MET A 1 2.84 -10.93 -5.37
N SER A 2 4.03 -11.54 -5.50
CA SER A 2 5.08 -11.40 -4.50
C SER A 2 6.33 -10.67 -5.01
N ALA A 3 6.94 -9.86 -4.14
CA ALA A 3 8.22 -9.17 -4.38
C ALA A 3 9.27 -9.70 -3.40
N ARG A 4 10.53 -9.85 -3.84
CA ARG A 4 11.64 -10.40 -3.03
C ARG A 4 12.60 -9.30 -2.60
N CYS A 5 12.95 -9.25 -1.31
CA CYS A 5 14.08 -8.46 -0.81
C CYS A 5 15.40 -9.25 -0.98
N ALA A 6 16.50 -8.59 -1.34
CA ALA A 6 17.78 -9.24 -1.58
C ALA A 6 18.55 -9.43 -0.26
N GLY A 7 18.87 -10.67 0.08
CA GLY A 7 19.65 -10.99 1.27
C GLY A 7 19.68 -12.50 1.53
N PRO A 8 20.58 -12.99 2.42
CA PRO A 8 20.72 -14.42 2.73
C PRO A 8 19.43 -15.06 3.28
N ASN A 9 18.48 -14.24 3.75
CA ASN A 9 17.12 -14.63 4.10
C ASN A 9 16.13 -13.86 3.20
N SER A 10 15.78 -14.44 2.06
CA SER A 10 14.83 -13.84 1.11
C SER A 10 13.51 -13.54 1.83
N THR A 11 13.14 -12.26 1.89
CA THR A 11 11.83 -11.85 2.40
C THR A 11 10.86 -11.78 1.22
N GLU A 12 9.78 -12.55 1.29
CA GLU A 12 8.69 -12.50 0.34
C GLU A 12 7.62 -11.53 0.85
N VAL A 13 7.31 -10.51 0.06
CA VAL A 13 6.21 -9.59 0.35
C VAL A 13 5.03 -9.98 -0.52
N THR A 14 3.88 -10.29 0.08
CA THR A 14 2.64 -10.54 -0.64
C THR A 14 1.67 -9.39 -0.43
N VAL A 15 1.19 -8.78 -1.52
CA VAL A 15 0.06 -7.84 -1.49
C VAL A 15 -1.19 -8.58 -1.92
N SER A 16 -2.22 -8.55 -1.06
CA SER A 16 -3.51 -9.20 -1.29
C SER A 16 -4.66 -8.34 -0.72
N PRO A 17 -5.69 -8.02 -1.52
CA PRO A 17 -5.75 -8.25 -2.96
C PRO A 17 -4.79 -7.31 -3.71
N TRP A 18 -4.33 -7.71 -4.91
CA TRP A 18 -3.47 -6.86 -5.75
C TRP A 18 -4.22 -5.65 -6.33
N ASN A 19 -5.51 -5.84 -6.63
CA ASN A 19 -6.40 -4.77 -7.03
C ASN A 19 -7.57 -4.73 -6.05
N VAL A 20 -7.86 -3.57 -5.49
CA VAL A 20 -9.01 -3.38 -4.60
C VAL A 20 -10.17 -2.83 -5.43
N ARG A 21 -11.35 -3.44 -5.32
CA ARG A 21 -12.59 -2.90 -5.89
C ARG A 21 -13.39 -2.24 -4.80
N LEU A 22 -13.74 -0.98 -4.99
CA LEU A 22 -14.53 -0.18 -4.05
C LEU A 22 -15.78 0.37 -4.76
N GLN A 23 -16.84 0.56 -3.99
CA GLN A 23 -18.02 1.33 -4.39
C GLN A 23 -17.93 2.76 -3.83
N GLN A 24 -18.77 3.65 -4.34
CA GLN A 24 -18.91 4.99 -3.79
C GLN A 24 -19.18 4.91 -2.27
N ASP A 25 -18.52 5.79 -1.53
CA ASP A 25 -18.57 5.92 -0.07
C ASP A 25 -17.89 4.80 0.75
N ASP A 26 -17.32 3.79 0.09
CA ASP A 26 -16.44 2.83 0.76
C ASP A 26 -15.18 3.51 1.34
N GLU A 27 -14.60 2.84 2.33
CA GLU A 27 -13.30 3.16 2.90
C GLU A 27 -12.27 2.11 2.51
N ILE A 28 -10.99 2.51 2.46
CA ILE A 28 -9.87 1.60 2.26
C ILE A 28 -8.93 1.66 3.45
N GLU A 29 -8.50 0.48 3.88
CA GLU A 29 -7.51 0.29 4.95
C GLU A 29 -6.33 -0.52 4.41
N TRP A 30 -5.11 -0.03 4.67
CA TRP A 30 -3.87 -0.76 4.42
C TRP A 30 -3.32 -1.30 5.73
N VAL A 31 -3.21 -2.61 5.81
CA VAL A 31 -2.78 -3.34 7.01
C VAL A 31 -1.52 -4.14 6.70
N ILE A 32 -0.57 -4.14 7.64
CA ILE A 32 0.58 -5.04 7.61
C ILE A 32 0.21 -6.31 8.39
N ALA A 33 0.30 -7.48 7.74
CA ALA A 33 0.03 -8.76 8.38
C ALA A 33 0.97 -8.98 9.58
N ALA A 34 0.47 -9.60 10.65
CA ALA A 34 1.23 -9.78 11.89
C ALA A 34 2.54 -10.56 11.69
N ASN A 35 2.56 -11.49 10.73
CA ASN A 35 3.72 -12.31 10.38
C ASN A 35 4.61 -11.70 9.28
N ALA A 36 4.35 -10.46 8.84
CA ALA A 36 5.19 -9.82 7.83
C ALA A 36 6.56 -9.45 8.40
N ASN A 37 7.61 -9.51 7.57
CA ASN A 37 8.97 -9.13 7.96
C ASN A 37 9.21 -7.61 7.96
N SER A 38 8.26 -6.81 7.48
CA SER A 38 8.35 -5.35 7.51
C SER A 38 7.45 -4.79 8.61
N ASP A 39 7.91 -3.74 9.29
CA ASP A 39 7.16 -3.11 10.37
C ASP A 39 6.36 -1.89 9.92
N ASN A 40 6.76 -1.28 8.80
CA ASN A 40 6.18 -0.05 8.27
C ASN A 40 6.05 -0.10 6.75
N ILE A 41 4.95 0.45 6.23
CA ILE A 41 4.74 0.70 4.81
C ILE A 41 4.32 2.15 4.59
N SER A 42 4.66 2.69 3.42
CA SER A 42 4.18 3.98 2.94
C SER A 42 3.43 3.79 1.64
N VAL A 43 2.20 4.29 1.59
CA VAL A 43 1.32 4.18 0.43
C VAL A 43 1.19 5.55 -0.23
N THR A 44 1.62 5.68 -1.47
CA THR A 44 1.64 6.96 -2.19
C THR A 44 0.89 6.86 -3.51
N PRO A 45 -0.17 7.67 -3.74
CA PRO A 45 -0.80 7.76 -5.05
C PRO A 45 0.20 8.17 -6.14
N LYS A 46 0.24 7.47 -7.28
CA LYS A 46 1.10 7.86 -8.41
C LYS A 46 0.64 9.16 -9.07
N ALA A 47 -0.66 9.41 -9.05
CA ALA A 47 -1.27 10.66 -9.48
C ALA A 47 -2.16 11.19 -8.34
N THR A 48 -1.87 12.40 -7.88
CA THR A 48 -2.65 13.06 -6.82
C THR A 48 -3.86 13.81 -7.38
N SER A 49 -3.79 14.22 -8.65
CA SER A 49 -4.96 14.68 -9.42
C SER A 49 -5.85 13.47 -9.72
N GLY A 50 -7.13 13.58 -9.36
CA GLY A 50 -8.11 12.51 -9.59
C GLY A 50 -8.18 11.45 -8.51
N TRP A 51 -7.22 11.35 -7.57
CA TRP A 51 -7.31 10.38 -6.46
C TRP A 51 -8.68 10.46 -5.76
N PRO A 52 -9.35 9.30 -5.53
CA PRO A 52 -10.76 9.27 -5.16
C PRO A 52 -10.98 9.74 -3.72
N PHE A 53 -9.93 9.85 -2.90
CA PHE A 53 -10.04 10.33 -1.52
C PHE A 53 -9.56 11.80 -1.38
N PRO A 54 -10.03 12.54 -0.36
CA PRO A 54 -9.60 13.90 -0.10
C PRO A 54 -8.12 13.98 0.29
N SER A 55 -7.69 13.06 1.18
CA SER A 55 -6.28 12.89 1.52
C SER A 55 -5.51 12.34 0.32
N ARG A 56 -4.35 12.93 0.03
CA ARG A 56 -3.52 12.60 -1.14
C ARG A 56 -2.26 11.81 -0.77
N GLY A 57 -2.19 11.33 0.48
CA GLY A 57 -1.04 10.62 1.02
C GLY A 57 0.18 11.52 1.26
N PRO A 58 1.34 10.93 1.60
CA PRO A 58 1.52 9.48 1.80
C PRO A 58 0.71 8.96 2.99
N PHE A 59 0.18 7.74 2.87
CA PHE A 59 -0.52 7.04 3.94
C PHE A 59 0.46 6.05 4.57
N ASN A 60 0.86 6.30 5.83
CA ASN A 60 1.84 5.47 6.52
C ASN A 60 1.13 4.50 7.46
N ALA A 61 1.38 3.21 7.30
CA ALA A 61 0.88 2.16 8.19
C ALA A 61 2.06 1.51 8.93
N ALA A 62 1.83 1.12 10.18
CA ALA A 62 2.74 0.30 10.96
C ALA A 62 2.03 -0.99 11.41
N LYS A 63 2.78 -1.99 11.87
CA LYS A 63 2.18 -3.20 12.47
C LYS A 63 1.24 -2.83 13.62
N GLY A 64 -0.01 -3.29 13.52
CA GLY A 64 -1.07 -2.96 14.50
C GLY A 64 -1.63 -1.54 14.38
N GLN A 65 -1.11 -0.71 13.47
CA GLN A 65 -1.57 0.66 13.22
C GLN A 65 -1.82 0.85 11.72
N PRO A 66 -3.01 0.46 11.23
CA PRO A 66 -3.32 0.52 9.82
C PRO A 66 -3.46 1.96 9.32
N ALA A 67 -3.14 2.19 8.06
CA ALA A 67 -3.42 3.46 7.40
C ALA A 67 -4.78 3.40 6.72
N ARG A 68 -5.50 4.53 6.69
CA ARG A 68 -6.86 4.59 6.14
C ARG A 68 -7.03 5.77 5.19
N ALA A 69 -7.86 5.58 4.18
CA ALA A 69 -8.44 6.66 3.40
C ALA A 69 -9.96 6.48 3.34
N ASN A 70 -10.68 7.56 3.59
CA ASN A 70 -12.14 7.58 3.68
C ASN A 70 -12.72 8.85 3.05
N ARG A 71 -14.06 8.96 3.09
CA ARG A 71 -14.82 10.08 2.51
C ARG A 71 -14.54 10.24 1.02
N MET A 72 -14.74 9.16 0.27
CA MET A 72 -14.54 9.14 -1.17
C MET A 72 -15.27 10.33 -1.81
N ARG A 73 -14.59 11.04 -2.72
CA ARG A 73 -15.16 12.21 -3.40
C ARG A 73 -16.38 11.75 -4.21
N PRO A 74 -17.47 12.54 -4.22
CA PRO A 74 -18.68 12.18 -4.95
C PRO A 74 -18.40 11.93 -6.44
N ASN A 75 -19.00 10.88 -6.99
CA ASN A 75 -18.88 10.49 -8.40
C ASN A 75 -17.46 10.06 -8.81
N SER A 76 -16.62 9.64 -7.86
CA SER A 76 -15.31 9.05 -8.19
C SER A 76 -15.51 7.74 -8.94
N ARG A 77 -14.86 7.58 -10.10
CA ARG A 77 -14.94 6.38 -10.93
C ARG A 77 -13.63 6.16 -11.67
N GLY A 78 -13.29 4.89 -11.89
CA GLY A 78 -12.15 4.48 -12.70
C GLY A 78 -11.01 3.83 -11.90
N GLY A 79 -9.87 3.67 -12.55
CA GLY A 79 -8.67 3.05 -11.98
C GLY A 79 -7.68 4.09 -11.46
N TYR A 80 -7.20 3.89 -10.23
CA TYR A 80 -6.25 4.76 -9.54
C TYR A 80 -5.01 3.98 -9.15
N LYS A 81 -3.84 4.45 -9.60
CA LYS A 81 -2.56 3.79 -9.39
C LYS A 81 -1.88 4.31 -8.13
N TYR A 82 -1.27 3.43 -7.35
CA TYR A 82 -0.51 3.81 -6.16
C TYR A 82 0.69 2.91 -5.95
N ASN A 83 1.66 3.40 -5.18
CA ASN A 83 2.84 2.65 -4.75
C ASN A 83 2.65 2.23 -3.30
N ILE A 84 3.05 1.01 -2.97
CA ILE A 84 3.35 0.58 -1.62
C ILE A 84 4.87 0.47 -1.54
N GLN A 85 5.49 1.35 -0.77
CA GLN A 85 6.89 1.29 -0.45
C GLN A 85 7.07 0.66 0.93
N LEU A 86 7.99 -0.29 1.03
CA LEU A 86 8.38 -0.90 2.29
C LEU A 86 9.90 -0.99 2.38
N VAL A 87 10.40 -0.94 3.60
CA VAL A 87 11.82 -1.12 3.88
C VAL A 87 12.00 -2.50 4.50
N CYS A 88 12.84 -3.32 3.87
CA CYS A 88 13.31 -4.60 4.35
C CYS A 88 14.66 -4.38 5.03
N GLN A 89 14.74 -4.59 6.34
CA GLN A 89 16.01 -4.61 7.05
C GLN A 89 16.25 -6.02 7.59
N ALA A 90 17.24 -6.72 7.02
CA ALA A 90 17.65 -8.05 7.48
C ALA A 90 18.95 -7.96 8.28
N GLY A 91 18.84 -7.91 9.62
CA GLY A 91 20.00 -7.84 10.52
C GLY A 91 20.82 -6.55 10.31
N ASN A 92 22.14 -6.70 10.09
CA ASN A 92 23.08 -5.60 9.89
C ASN A 92 23.28 -5.19 8.41
N ASN A 93 22.49 -5.74 7.49
CA ASN A 93 22.57 -5.35 6.08
C ASN A 93 21.91 -3.99 5.83
N PRO A 94 22.36 -3.23 4.81
CA PRO A 94 21.71 -1.99 4.43
C PRO A 94 20.23 -2.23 4.08
N PRO A 95 19.35 -1.29 4.43
CA PRO A 95 17.93 -1.41 4.17
C PRO A 95 17.64 -1.47 2.67
N ASP A 96 16.93 -2.52 2.23
CA ASP A 96 16.41 -2.63 0.87
C ASP A 96 15.04 -1.94 0.80
N THR A 97 14.84 -1.10 -0.22
CA THR A 97 13.54 -0.52 -0.51
C THR A 97 12.84 -1.33 -1.58
N VAL A 98 11.67 -1.87 -1.27
CA VAL A 98 10.81 -2.55 -2.24
C VAL A 98 9.61 -1.65 -2.56
N ILE A 99 9.35 -1.45 -3.85
CA ILE A 99 8.20 -0.70 -4.37
C ILE A 99 7.27 -1.69 -5.07
N ILE A 100 5.99 -1.66 -4.69
CA ILE A 100 4.93 -2.51 -5.24
C ILE A 100 3.85 -1.61 -5.83
N ASP A 101 3.35 -1.93 -7.03
CA ASP A 101 2.45 -1.07 -7.82
C ASP A 101 1.04 -1.68 -8.05
N PRO A 102 0.20 -1.77 -7.01
CA PRO A 102 -1.20 -2.16 -7.12
C PRO A 102 -2.14 -1.05 -7.64
N ASP A 103 -3.40 -1.43 -7.92
CA ASP A 103 -4.45 -0.50 -8.38
C ASP A 103 -5.68 -0.49 -7.45
N VAL A 104 -6.30 0.68 -7.28
CA VAL A 104 -7.68 0.81 -6.77
C VAL A 104 -8.61 0.99 -7.96
N ILE A 105 -9.71 0.24 -8.01
CA ILE A 105 -10.75 0.34 -9.04
C ILE A 105 -12.05 0.74 -8.35
N VAL A 106 -12.58 1.93 -8.66
CA VAL A 106 -13.86 2.42 -8.15
C VAL A 106 -14.93 2.26 -9.23
N ASN A 107 -16.02 1.58 -8.90
CA ASN A 107 -17.16 1.34 -9.79
C ASN A 107 -18.40 2.14 -9.37
#